data_AF-A0A0D0KDM8-F1
#
_entry.id   AF-A0A0D0KDM8-F1
#
_cell.length_a   1.000
_cell.length_b   1.000
_cell.length_c   1.000
_cell.angle_alpha   90.00
_cell.angle_beta   90.00
_cell.angle_gamma   90.00
#
_symmetry.space_group_name_H-M   'P 1'
#
loop_
_entity.id
_entity.type
_entity.pdbx_description
1 polymer ?
#
loop_
_entity_poly.entity_id
_entity_poly.type
_entity_poly.pdbx_seq_one_letter_code
_entity_poly.pdbx_strand_id
1 'polypeptide(L)'
;MTNVSLNRRQLVKTGGSMIVLGAAGGVAGLAAAQEGTTVKLGLLHSLSGTIAIAEASLVDAEKLAIEEINAAGGVLGKKIEAVVEDGASENPVFAEKARKLLERDKVAAIIGCYTSASRKALLPVLNQAKGLLFYPTYYEGQEQDKRVFYPSQEATQSVIAAVEWMAREKGKSFFLVGSD
;
A
#
# COMPACT_ATOMS: atom_id res chain seq x y z
N MET A 1 -66.88 -42.12 -5.13
CA MET A 1 -66.32 -41.48 -6.33
C MET A 1 -67.08 -40.20 -6.59
N THR A 2 -66.51 -39.06 -6.20
CA THR A 2 -66.98 -37.74 -6.66
C THR A 2 -65.81 -36.76 -6.46
N ASN A 3 -65.17 -36.40 -7.57
CA ASN A 3 -64.08 -35.43 -7.63
C ASN A 3 -64.56 -34.05 -7.21
N VAL A 4 -63.94 -33.44 -6.20
CA VAL A 4 -64.04 -32.00 -5.97
C VAL A 4 -62.82 -31.34 -6.63
N SER A 5 -63.09 -30.72 -7.78
CA SER A 5 -62.18 -29.85 -8.51
C SER A 5 -61.84 -28.62 -7.65
N LEU A 6 -60.57 -28.51 -7.22
CA LEU A 6 -60.06 -27.34 -6.50
C LEU A 6 -59.75 -26.23 -7.50
N ASN A 7 -60.63 -25.22 -7.52
CA ASN A 7 -60.50 -24.05 -8.38
C ASN A 7 -59.46 -23.07 -7.79
N ARG A 8 -58.54 -22.57 -8.62
CA ARG A 8 -57.39 -21.73 -8.22
C ARG A 8 -57.76 -20.45 -7.43
N ARG A 9 -59.03 -20.03 -7.46
CA ARG A 9 -59.54 -18.84 -6.75
C ARG A 9 -59.95 -19.08 -5.30
N GLN A 10 -60.01 -20.32 -4.80
CA GLN A 10 -60.33 -20.60 -3.38
C GLN A 10 -59.09 -20.79 -2.48
N LEU A 11 -57.89 -20.94 -3.05
CA LEU A 11 -56.65 -21.08 -2.25
C LEU A 11 -56.19 -19.77 -1.59
N VAL A 12 -56.78 -18.62 -1.96
CA VAL A 12 -56.31 -17.29 -1.53
C VAL A 12 -57.07 -16.75 -0.30
N LYS A 13 -58.12 -17.44 0.19
CA LYS A 13 -59.01 -16.84 1.22
C LYS A 13 -59.12 -17.51 2.58
N THR A 14 -58.51 -18.65 2.88
CA THR A 14 -58.67 -19.26 4.21
C THR A 14 -57.50 -20.15 4.64
N GLY A 15 -56.79 -19.73 5.70
CA GLY A 15 -55.77 -20.46 6.45
C GLY A 15 -54.34 -19.96 6.14
N GLY A 16 -53.70 -19.07 6.89
CA GLY A 16 -53.73 -18.88 8.34
C GLY A 16 -52.45 -19.50 8.95
N SER A 17 -51.44 -18.65 9.16
CA SER A 17 -50.17 -18.86 9.91
C SER A 17 -49.01 -19.58 9.21
N MET A 18 -48.10 -18.81 8.59
CA MET A 18 -46.70 -18.68 9.07
C MET A 18 -45.86 -17.72 8.19
N ILE A 19 -45.18 -16.80 8.88
CA ILE A 19 -43.93 -16.09 8.52
C ILE A 19 -44.02 -15.04 7.39
N VAL A 20 -44.14 -13.76 7.77
CA VAL A 20 -43.53 -12.63 7.03
C VAL A 20 -42.90 -11.62 8.01
N LEU A 21 -41.57 -11.60 7.97
CA LEU A 21 -40.64 -10.49 8.09
C LEU A 21 -41.09 -9.22 8.85
N GLY A 22 -40.50 -9.02 10.04
CA GLY A 22 -40.20 -7.71 10.61
C GLY A 22 -38.69 -7.49 10.59
N ALA A 23 -38.24 -6.57 9.74
CA ALA A 23 -36.84 -6.30 9.40
C ALA A 23 -36.07 -5.60 10.55
N ALA A 24 -35.47 -6.38 11.45
CA ALA A 24 -34.51 -5.86 12.45
C ALA A 24 -33.27 -6.75 12.69
N GLY A 25 -33.11 -7.88 12.00
CA GLY A 25 -32.03 -8.85 12.25
C GLY A 25 -30.97 -9.00 11.16
N GLY A 26 -30.99 -8.16 10.12
CA GLY A 26 -30.33 -8.44 8.83
C GLY A 26 -28.90 -7.91 8.62
N VAL A 27 -28.27 -7.23 9.58
CA VAL A 27 -26.88 -6.75 9.45
C VAL A 27 -25.84 -7.67 10.12
N ALA A 28 -26.26 -8.77 10.75
CA ALA A 28 -25.34 -9.71 11.42
C ALA A 28 -24.71 -10.76 10.47
N GLY A 29 -24.90 -10.64 9.14
CA GLY A 29 -24.63 -11.72 8.18
C GLY A 29 -23.48 -11.51 7.19
N LEU A 30 -22.72 -10.41 7.28
CA LEU A 30 -21.49 -10.21 6.49
C LEU A 30 -20.28 -9.91 7.40
N ALA A 31 -20.18 -10.59 8.53
CA ALA A 31 -18.86 -10.93 9.06
C ALA A 31 -18.30 -12.04 8.15
N ALA A 32 -17.91 -11.65 6.92
CA ALA A 32 -17.09 -12.48 6.06
C ALA A 32 -15.89 -12.94 6.90
N ALA A 33 -15.61 -14.23 6.85
CA ALA A 33 -14.49 -14.86 7.54
C ALA A 33 -13.25 -13.96 7.48
N GLN A 34 -12.95 -13.26 8.57
CA GLN A 34 -11.86 -12.29 8.62
C GLN A 34 -10.59 -13.09 8.88
N GLU A 35 -10.07 -13.73 7.83
CA GLU A 35 -8.72 -14.31 7.86
C GLU A 35 -7.73 -13.18 8.17
N GLY A 36 -7.18 -13.23 9.38
CA GLY A 36 -6.18 -12.31 9.93
C GLY A 36 -6.75 -11.03 10.55
N THR A 37 -6.38 -10.73 11.79
CA THR A 37 -6.58 -9.42 12.44
C THR A 37 -5.52 -8.41 12.04
N THR A 38 -4.47 -8.85 11.33
CA THR A 38 -3.33 -8.03 10.93
C THR A 38 -3.08 -8.06 9.43
N VAL A 39 -2.42 -7.01 8.94
CA VAL A 39 -1.81 -6.93 7.62
C VAL A 39 -0.34 -6.57 7.82
N LYS A 40 0.57 -7.33 7.22
CA LYS A 40 2.01 -7.09 7.35
C LYS A 40 2.48 -6.08 6.32
N LEU A 41 3.29 -5.13 6.76
CA LEU A 41 3.91 -4.11 5.91
C LEU A 41 5.44 -4.21 6.07
N GLY A 42 6.16 -4.40 4.96
CA GLY A 42 7.61 -4.48 4.97
C GLY A 42 8.22 -3.08 5.01
N LEU A 43 9.13 -2.82 5.94
CA LEU A 43 9.95 -1.61 5.95
C LEU A 43 11.38 -2.01 5.59
N LEU A 44 11.87 -1.59 4.42
CA LEU A 44 13.17 -2.01 3.90
C LEU A 44 14.05 -0.80 3.63
N HIS A 45 14.95 -0.54 4.56
CA HIS A 45 15.83 0.63 4.62
C HIS A 45 17.20 0.18 5.13
N SER A 46 18.25 0.97 4.92
CA SER A 46 19.54 0.69 5.56
C SER A 46 19.50 1.15 7.01
N LEU A 47 19.69 0.21 7.92
CA LEU A 47 19.90 0.44 9.35
C LEU A 47 21.37 0.26 9.73
N SER A 48 22.17 -0.28 8.81
CA SER A 48 23.63 -0.31 8.85
C SER A 48 24.24 0.14 7.51
N GLY A 49 25.55 0.38 7.51
CA GLY A 49 26.28 0.84 6.33
C GLY A 49 26.30 2.37 6.17
N THR A 50 26.70 2.82 4.98
CA THR A 50 27.07 4.22 4.69
C THR A 50 25.90 5.20 4.73
N ILE A 51 24.67 4.75 4.47
CA ILE A 51 23.48 5.62 4.44
C ILE A 51 22.53 5.42 5.63
N ALA A 52 22.92 4.61 6.62
CA ALA A 52 22.08 4.27 7.77
C ALA A 52 21.59 5.50 8.56
N ILE A 53 22.44 6.54 8.69
CA ILE A 53 22.08 7.78 9.39
C ILE A 53 20.90 8.48 8.70
N ALA A 54 20.84 8.45 7.37
CA ALA A 54 19.74 9.06 6.63
C ALA A 54 18.46 8.22 6.74
N GLU A 55 18.57 6.91 6.59
CA GLU A 55 17.42 6.01 6.46
C GLU A 55 16.82 5.55 7.80
N ALA A 56 17.58 5.50 8.90
CA ALA A 56 17.06 5.04 10.20
C ALA A 56 15.88 5.90 10.70
N SER A 57 15.96 7.22 10.50
CA SER A 57 14.88 8.14 10.88
C SER A 57 13.58 7.90 10.09
N LEU A 58 13.66 7.35 8.87
CA LEU A 58 12.49 7.01 8.05
C LEU A 58 11.72 5.86 8.68
N VAL A 59 12.43 4.83 9.17
CA VAL A 59 11.80 3.68 9.84
C VAL A 59 11.06 4.12 11.12
N ASP A 60 11.62 5.05 11.88
CA ASP A 60 10.96 5.57 13.08
C ASP A 60 9.70 6.37 12.72
N ALA A 61 9.75 7.20 11.67
CA ALA A 61 8.58 7.93 11.17
C ALA A 61 7.49 6.99 10.64
N GLU A 62 7.87 5.94 9.92
CA GLU A 62 6.94 4.92 9.40
C GLU A 62 6.28 4.14 10.54
N LYS A 63 7.03 3.76 11.58
CA LYS A 63 6.48 3.11 12.77
C LYS A 63 5.50 4.01 13.51
N LEU A 64 5.82 5.29 13.69
CA LEU A 64 4.92 6.26 14.31
C LEU A 64 3.60 6.36 13.52
N ALA A 65 3.67 6.49 12.19
CA ALA A 65 2.48 6.53 11.34
C ALA A 65 1.66 5.24 11.44
N ILE A 66 2.31 4.07 11.50
CA ILE A 66 1.65 2.77 11.71
C ILE A 66 0.93 2.74 13.06
N GLU A 67 1.56 3.23 14.13
CA GLU A 67 0.97 3.32 15.46
C GLU A 67 -0.27 4.21 15.48
N GLU A 68 -0.21 5.40 14.86
CA GLU A 68 -1.33 6.32 14.75
C GLU A 68 -2.50 5.72 13.95
N ILE A 69 -2.22 5.12 12.78
CA ILE A 69 -3.23 4.44 11.96
C ILE A 69 -3.87 3.30 12.74
N ASN A 70 -3.05 2.51 13.43
CA ASN A 70 -3.55 1.44 14.28
C ASN A 70 -4.44 1.99 15.40
N ALA A 71 -4.03 3.05 16.11
CA ALA A 71 -4.84 3.69 17.14
C ALA A 71 -6.20 4.18 16.61
N ALA A 72 -6.25 4.64 15.36
CA ALA A 72 -7.47 5.06 14.66
C ALA A 72 -8.38 3.90 14.19
N GLY A 73 -8.04 2.64 14.48
CA GLY A 73 -8.83 1.46 14.11
C GLY A 73 -8.22 0.62 12.99
N GLY A 74 -7.05 1.00 12.47
CA GLY A 74 -6.33 0.28 11.43
C GLY A 74 -6.92 0.48 10.03
N VAL A 75 -6.58 -0.41 9.10
CA VAL A 75 -7.00 -0.36 7.70
C VAL A 75 -7.98 -1.49 7.43
N LEU A 76 -9.19 -1.14 6.95
CA LEU A 76 -10.26 -2.12 6.71
C LEU A 76 -10.54 -3.03 7.92
N GLY A 77 -10.44 -2.48 9.13
CA GLY A 77 -10.62 -3.21 10.39
C GLY A 77 -9.47 -4.15 10.78
N LYS A 78 -8.30 -4.06 10.12
CA LYS A 78 -7.08 -4.83 10.44
C LYS A 78 -5.97 -3.91 10.94
N LYS A 79 -5.18 -4.39 11.91
CA LYS A 79 -3.98 -3.67 12.38
C LYS A 79 -2.81 -3.89 11.42
N ILE A 80 -1.98 -2.88 11.22
CA ILE A 80 -0.73 -2.99 10.47
C ILE A 80 0.35 -3.54 11.41
N GLU A 81 1.06 -4.56 10.96
CA GLU A 81 2.25 -5.14 11.60
C GLU A 81 3.48 -4.81 10.76
N ALA A 82 4.41 -4.02 11.29
CA ALA A 82 5.65 -3.68 10.59
C ALA A 82 6.64 -4.85 10.64
N VAL A 83 7.17 -5.26 9.48
CA VAL A 83 8.27 -6.21 9.35
C VAL A 83 9.48 -5.45 8.81
N VAL A 84 10.47 -5.21 9.67
CA VAL A 84 11.62 -4.36 9.34
C VAL A 84 12.79 -5.22 8.88
N GLU A 85 13.41 -4.83 7.77
CA GLU A 85 14.64 -5.44 7.26
C GLU A 85 15.72 -4.39 6.98
N ASP A 86 16.97 -4.76 7.23
CA ASP A 86 18.15 -3.93 6.98
C ASP A 86 18.74 -4.21 5.59
N GLY A 87 18.76 -3.20 4.75
CA GLY A 87 19.39 -3.22 3.42
C GLY A 87 20.92 -3.05 3.44
N ALA A 88 21.49 -2.69 4.60
CA ALA A 88 22.94 -2.54 4.85
C ALA A 88 23.69 -1.61 3.89
N SER A 89 22.99 -0.70 3.19
CA SER A 89 23.53 0.12 2.10
C SER A 89 24.04 -0.67 0.89
N GLU A 90 23.62 -1.94 0.74
CA GLU A 90 24.13 -2.86 -0.27
C GLU A 90 23.01 -3.37 -1.20
N ASN A 91 23.08 -3.03 -2.48
CA ASN A 91 22.04 -3.38 -3.46
C ASN A 91 21.69 -4.88 -3.51
N PRO A 92 22.65 -5.83 -3.43
CA PRO A 92 22.31 -7.26 -3.37
C PRO A 92 21.54 -7.65 -2.10
N VAL A 93 21.84 -7.00 -0.97
CA VAL A 93 21.16 -7.26 0.32
C VAL A 93 19.73 -6.74 0.25
N PHE A 94 19.50 -5.55 -0.32
CA PHE A 94 18.15 -5.03 -0.60
C PHE A 94 17.30 -6.03 -1.41
N ALA A 95 17.85 -6.61 -2.48
CA ALA A 95 17.13 -7.60 -3.29
C ALA A 95 16.85 -8.90 -2.51
N GLU A 96 17.79 -9.37 -1.69
CA GLU A 96 17.62 -10.54 -0.82
C GLU A 96 16.52 -10.31 0.22
N LYS A 97 16.54 -9.16 0.92
CA LYS A 97 15.54 -8.82 1.94
C LYS A 97 14.16 -8.57 1.34
N ALA A 98 14.06 -7.94 0.17
CA ALA A 98 12.79 -7.80 -0.53
C ALA A 98 12.17 -9.17 -0.85
N ARG A 99 12.98 -10.15 -1.29
CA ARG A 99 12.51 -11.51 -1.55
C ARG A 99 11.99 -12.16 -0.29
N LYS A 100 12.73 -12.06 0.82
CA LYS A 100 12.33 -12.56 2.13
C LYS A 100 10.98 -11.95 2.58
N LEU A 101 10.84 -10.63 2.49
CA LEU A 101 9.60 -9.91 2.86
C LEU A 101 8.39 -10.42 2.07
N LEU A 102 8.54 -10.57 0.75
CA LEU A 102 7.43 -10.94 -0.14
C LEU A 102 7.13 -12.44 -0.11
N GLU A 103 8.15 -13.29 -0.15
CA GLU A 103 7.98 -14.74 -0.31
C GLU A 103 7.80 -15.46 1.02
N ARG A 104 8.52 -15.04 2.07
CA ARG A 104 8.50 -15.72 3.37
C ARG A 104 7.58 -15.01 4.33
N ASP A 105 7.77 -13.70 4.53
CA ASP A 105 7.02 -12.96 5.54
C ASP A 105 5.62 -12.54 5.05
N LYS A 106 5.37 -12.67 3.74
CA LYS A 106 4.08 -12.42 3.07
C LYS A 106 3.54 -11.01 3.34
N VAL A 107 4.41 -10.00 3.29
CA VAL A 107 3.98 -8.60 3.43
C VAL A 107 3.08 -8.19 2.26
N ALA A 108 2.11 -7.32 2.53
CA ALA A 108 1.19 -6.80 1.52
C ALA A 108 1.86 -5.82 0.56
N ALA A 109 2.83 -5.05 1.07
CA ALA A 109 3.67 -4.13 0.31
C ALA A 109 4.98 -3.87 1.06
N ILE A 110 5.94 -3.28 0.37
CA ILE A 110 7.18 -2.76 0.94
C ILE A 110 7.13 -1.23 0.87
N ILE A 111 7.47 -0.56 1.98
CA ILE A 111 7.91 0.83 1.98
C ILE A 111 9.42 0.79 2.18
N GLY A 112 10.18 1.45 1.31
CA GLY A 112 11.62 1.31 1.41
C GLY A 112 12.42 1.91 0.26
N CYS A 113 13.74 1.76 0.43
CA CYS A 113 14.79 2.29 -0.41
C CYS A 113 14.89 3.82 -0.36
N TYR A 114 16.13 4.31 -0.39
CA TYR A 114 16.44 5.74 -0.50
C TYR A 114 17.23 6.11 -1.76
N THR A 115 17.96 5.15 -2.33
CA THR A 115 18.77 5.41 -3.53
C THR A 115 18.13 4.80 -4.75
N SER A 116 18.32 5.44 -5.91
CA SER A 116 17.86 4.89 -7.20
C SER A 116 18.45 3.49 -7.45
N ALA A 117 19.68 3.23 -7.00
CA ALA A 117 20.33 1.92 -7.13
C ALA A 117 19.65 0.83 -6.29
N SER A 118 19.34 1.10 -5.02
CA SER A 118 18.64 0.15 -4.15
C SER A 118 17.23 -0.17 -4.68
N ARG A 119 16.49 0.86 -5.13
CA ARG A 119 15.20 0.70 -5.81
C ARG A 119 15.30 -0.16 -7.06
N LYS A 120 16.27 0.12 -7.94
CA LYS A 120 16.48 -0.67 -9.17
C LYS A 120 16.80 -2.13 -8.87
N ALA A 121 17.54 -2.40 -7.79
CA ALA A 121 17.86 -3.76 -7.37
C ALA A 121 16.62 -4.57 -6.96
N LEU A 122 15.55 -3.91 -6.50
CA LEU A 122 14.28 -4.56 -6.15
C LEU A 122 13.44 -4.96 -7.38
N LEU A 123 13.56 -4.26 -8.52
CA LEU A 123 12.64 -4.43 -9.66
C LEU A 123 12.48 -5.89 -10.14
N PRO A 124 13.55 -6.70 -10.29
CA PRO A 124 13.38 -8.10 -10.70
C PRO A 124 12.59 -8.92 -9.68
N VAL A 125 12.82 -8.68 -8.39
CA VAL A 125 12.16 -9.38 -7.28
C VAL A 125 10.69 -8.98 -7.20
N LEU A 126 10.38 -7.69 -7.28
CA LEU A 126 9.01 -7.17 -7.30
C LEU A 126 8.21 -7.76 -8.45
N ASN A 127 8.81 -7.82 -9.64
CA ASN A 127 8.15 -8.34 -10.83
C ASN A 127 7.89 -9.85 -10.73
N GLN A 128 8.86 -10.63 -10.24
CA GLN A 128 8.72 -12.08 -10.05
C GLN A 128 7.69 -12.43 -8.96
N ALA A 129 7.79 -11.79 -7.79
CA ALA A 129 6.91 -12.03 -6.65
C ALA A 129 5.56 -11.30 -6.77
N LYS A 130 5.38 -10.47 -7.79
CA LYS A 130 4.23 -9.58 -7.97
C LYS A 130 4.01 -8.62 -6.78
N GLY A 131 5.09 -8.27 -6.08
CA GLY A 131 5.08 -7.38 -4.92
C GLY A 131 4.92 -5.92 -5.30
N LEU A 132 4.54 -5.09 -4.34
CA LEU A 132 4.44 -3.63 -4.49
C LEU A 132 5.49 -2.94 -3.65
N LEU A 133 6.12 -1.92 -4.23
CA LEU A 133 7.04 -1.01 -3.54
C LEU A 133 6.42 0.40 -3.52
N PHE A 134 6.34 0.99 -2.34
CA PHE A 134 6.15 2.42 -2.15
C PHE A 134 7.54 3.02 -1.91
N TYR A 135 8.02 3.80 -2.87
CA TYR A 135 9.34 4.42 -2.81
C TYR A 135 9.21 5.84 -2.24
N PRO A 136 9.51 6.06 -0.94
CA PRO A 136 9.03 7.26 -0.23
C PRO A 136 9.85 8.53 -0.52
N THR A 137 11.01 8.40 -1.17
CA THR A 137 11.92 9.53 -1.42
C THR A 137 11.70 10.20 -2.78
N TYR A 138 12.27 11.38 -2.96
CA TYR A 138 12.28 12.09 -4.24
C TYR A 138 12.94 11.23 -5.33
N TYR A 139 12.43 11.37 -6.54
CA TYR A 139 12.74 10.46 -7.63
C TYR A 139 13.22 11.22 -8.87
N GLU A 140 14.18 10.64 -9.60
CA GLU A 140 14.82 11.30 -10.76
C GLU A 140 13.90 11.54 -11.96
N GLY A 141 12.75 10.84 -12.03
CA GLY A 141 11.83 10.89 -13.16
C GLY A 141 12.12 9.84 -14.24
N GLN A 142 11.08 9.54 -15.04
CA GLN A 142 11.11 8.68 -16.25
C GLN A 142 11.14 7.16 -16.06
N GLU A 143 11.57 6.60 -14.93
CA GLU A 143 11.41 5.17 -14.65
C GLU A 143 9.93 4.86 -14.41
N GLN A 144 9.46 3.84 -15.12
CA GLN A 144 8.10 3.35 -15.00
C GLN A 144 8.15 1.85 -14.76
N ASP A 145 7.69 1.44 -13.58
CA ASP A 145 7.43 0.04 -13.27
C ASP A 145 6.05 -0.07 -12.63
N LYS A 146 5.24 -1.04 -13.07
CA LYS A 146 3.87 -1.25 -12.60
C LYS A 146 3.81 -1.69 -11.12
N ARG A 147 4.94 -2.06 -10.54
CA ARG A 147 5.09 -2.51 -9.16
C ARG A 147 5.56 -1.40 -8.21
N VAL A 148 5.94 -0.23 -8.73
CA VAL A 148 6.48 0.85 -7.90
C VAL A 148 5.54 2.05 -7.90
N PHE A 149 5.18 2.48 -6.71
CA PHE A 149 4.45 3.71 -6.45
C PHE A 149 5.43 4.79 -6.01
N TYR A 150 5.36 5.95 -6.68
CA TYR A 150 6.17 7.13 -6.40
C TYR A 150 5.29 8.22 -5.79
N PRO A 151 5.12 8.25 -4.45
CA PRO A 151 4.31 9.26 -3.78
C PRO A 151 4.99 10.63 -3.64
N SER A 152 6.31 10.71 -3.86
CA SER A 152 7.08 11.95 -3.72
C SER A 152 7.17 12.74 -5.03
N GLN A 153 7.63 13.99 -4.90
CA GLN A 153 7.84 14.87 -6.05
C GLN A 153 8.97 14.38 -6.95
N GLU A 154 8.80 14.60 -8.25
CA GLU A 154 9.81 14.33 -9.26
C GLU A 154 10.59 15.61 -9.56
N ALA A 155 11.85 15.47 -10.03
CA ALA A 155 12.76 16.59 -10.24
C ALA A 155 12.16 17.68 -11.13
N THR A 156 11.48 17.32 -12.21
CA THR A 156 10.80 18.26 -13.14
C THR A 156 9.75 19.11 -12.43
N GLN A 157 9.04 18.57 -11.44
CA GLN A 157 8.02 19.33 -10.68
C GLN A 157 8.63 20.48 -9.86
N SER A 158 9.86 20.32 -9.34
CA SER A 158 10.55 21.37 -8.60
C SER A 158 11.37 22.29 -9.50
N VAL A 159 12.08 21.71 -10.48
CA VAL A 159 12.97 22.46 -11.39
C VAL A 159 12.19 23.38 -12.31
N ILE A 160 11.08 22.94 -12.90
CA ILE A 160 10.25 23.81 -13.76
C ILE A 160 9.72 25.00 -12.95
N ALA A 161 9.18 24.74 -11.76
CA ALA A 161 8.66 25.80 -10.90
C ALA A 161 9.74 26.82 -10.54
N ALA A 162 10.95 26.36 -10.22
CA ALA A 162 12.09 27.23 -9.92
C ALA A 162 12.52 28.06 -11.14
N VAL A 163 12.65 27.44 -12.31
CA VAL A 163 13.05 28.12 -13.55
C VAL A 163 12.00 29.14 -13.99
N GLU A 164 10.72 28.80 -13.92
CA GLU A 164 9.63 29.72 -14.24
C GLU A 164 9.61 30.92 -13.29
N TRP A 165 9.81 30.70 -12.00
CA TRP A 165 9.90 31.78 -11.03
C TRP A 165 11.13 32.68 -11.31
N MET A 166 12.29 32.11 -11.58
CA MET A 166 13.50 32.87 -11.93
C MET A 166 13.28 33.70 -13.20
N ALA A 167 12.66 33.12 -14.23
CA ALA A 167 12.35 33.80 -15.47
C ALA A 167 11.43 35.02 -15.28
N ARG A 168 10.49 34.94 -14.33
CA ARG A 168 9.58 36.06 -13.97
C ARG A 168 10.26 37.11 -13.11
N GLU A 169 11.01 36.71 -12.08
CA GLU A 169 11.45 37.61 -11.00
C GLU A 169 12.91 38.09 -11.12
N LYS A 170 13.76 37.34 -11.83
CA LYS A 170 15.22 37.54 -11.85
C LYS A 170 15.78 37.75 -13.25
N GLY A 171 15.14 37.18 -14.27
CA GLY A 171 15.50 37.34 -15.68
C GLY A 171 15.61 36.01 -16.40
N LYS A 172 15.80 36.09 -17.72
CA LYS A 172 15.73 34.93 -18.62
C LYS A 172 17.06 34.22 -18.86
N SER A 173 18.15 34.72 -18.27
CA SER A 173 19.50 34.17 -18.43
C SER A 173 19.98 33.62 -17.10
N PHE A 174 20.18 32.31 -17.03
CA PHE A 174 20.65 31.59 -15.85
C PHE A 174 21.53 30.42 -16.25
N PHE A 175 22.36 29.96 -15.31
CA PHE A 175 23.18 28.76 -15.46
C PHE A 175 22.61 27.66 -14.57
N LEU A 176 22.62 26.42 -15.05
CA LEU A 176 22.36 25.24 -14.24
C LEU A 176 23.72 24.61 -13.91
N VAL A 177 24.02 24.47 -12.63
CA VAL A 177 25.25 23.84 -12.14
C VAL A 177 24.85 22.55 -11.42
N GLY A 178 25.41 21.43 -11.86
CA GLY A 178 25.21 20.11 -11.25
C GLY A 178 26.55 19.41 -11.01
N SER A 179 26.55 18.41 -10.13
CA SER A 179 27.64 17.45 -9.96
C SER A 179 27.30 16.14 -10.67
N ASP A 180 28.32 15.46 -11.21
CA ASP A 180 28.24 14.06 -11.66
C ASP A 180 28.36 13.13 -10.44
#